data_AF-A0AAD7C0Y6-F1
#
_entry.id   AF-A0AAD7C0Y6-F1
#
_cell.length_a   1.000
_cell.length_b   1.000
_cell.length_c   1.000
_cell.angle_alpha   90.00
_cell.angle_beta   90.00
_cell.angle_gamma   90.00
#
_symmetry.space_group_name_H-M   'P 1'
#
loop_
_entity.id
_entity.type
_entity.pdbx_description
1 polymer ?
#
loop_
_entity_poly.entity_id
_entity_poly.type
_entity_poly.pdbx_seq_one_letter_code
_entity_poly.pdbx_strand_id
1 'polypeptide(L)' 'MGINSTVSETFTPPNHSSAFAHPDMIDAYIIKERAGRRYTGPFSRSRLEQLIGPFRTSPL' A
#
# COMPACT_ATOMS: atom_id res chain seq x y z
N MET A 1 25.99 1.68 0.66
CA MET A 1 25.54 3.05 0.96
C MET A 1 24.02 3.08 0.88
N GLY A 2 23.33 3.17 2.01
CA GLY A 2 21.87 3.32 2.05
C GLY A 2 21.48 4.79 1.99
N ILE A 3 20.40 5.14 1.28
CA ILE A 3 19.84 6.49 1.32
C ILE A 3 19.20 6.73 2.69
N ASN A 4 19.72 7.68 3.46
CA ASN A 4 19.15 8.08 4.75
C ASN A 4 18.14 9.23 4.56
N SER A 5 17.17 9.04 3.65
CA SER A 5 16.07 9.99 3.49
C SER A 5 14.97 9.63 4.49
N THR A 6 14.83 10.43 5.54
CA THR A 6 13.71 10.30 6.48
C THR A 6 12.42 10.65 5.75
N VAL A 7 11.41 9.76 5.86
CA VAL A 7 10.07 10.04 5.34
C VAL A 7 9.40 11.01 6.31
N SER A 8 9.39 12.30 5.99
CA SER A 8 8.75 13.33 6.82
C SER A 8 7.24 13.45 6.59
N GLU A 9 6.77 13.01 5.42
CA GLU A 9 5.37 13.12 5.01
C GLU A 9 4.92 11.85 4.29
N THR A 10 3.64 11.52 4.48
CA THR A 10 3.03 10.38 3.82
C THR A 10 2.71 10.70 2.37
N PHE A 11 3.24 9.88 1.47
CA PHE A 11 3.02 10.03 0.04
C PHE A 11 2.47 8.75 -0.58
N THR A 12 1.24 8.82 -1.08
CA THR A 12 0.55 7.72 -1.76
C THR A 12 0.22 8.17 -3.19
N PRO A 13 1.08 7.89 -4.18
CA PRO A 13 0.80 8.26 -5.56
C PRO A 13 -0.42 7.50 -6.09
N PRO A 14 -1.15 8.06 -7.07
CA PRO A 14 -2.22 7.34 -7.75
C PRO A 14 -1.67 6.09 -8.44
N ASN A 15 -2.45 5.01 -8.44
CA ASN A 15 -2.09 3.77 -9.14
C ASN A 15 -1.99 4.00 -10.65
N HIS A 16 -1.22 3.16 -11.33
CA HIS A 16 -1.12 3.18 -12.77
C HIS A 16 -2.45 2.79 -13.42
N SER A 17 -2.71 3.25 -14.65
CA SER A 17 -3.97 2.99 -15.36
C SER A 17 -4.25 1.49 -15.55
N SER A 18 -3.20 0.68 -15.67
CA SER A 18 -3.28 -0.78 -15.74
C SER A 18 -3.93 -1.42 -14.51
N ALA A 19 -3.77 -0.82 -13.32
CA ALA A 19 -4.40 -1.34 -12.11
C ALA A 19 -5.95 -1.26 -12.20
N PHE A 20 -6.47 -0.29 -12.94
CA PHE A 20 -7.91 -0.14 -13.16
C PHE A 20 -8.43 -1.00 -14.31
N ALA A 21 -7.56 -1.62 -15.11
CA ALA A 21 -7.97 -2.46 -16.24
C ALA A 21 -8.55 -3.81 -15.78
N HIS A 22 -8.07 -4.34 -14.65
CA HIS A 22 -8.49 -5.64 -14.10
C HIS A 22 -8.68 -5.59 -12.58
N PRO A 23 -9.67 -4.83 -12.07
CA PRO A 23 -9.89 -4.68 -10.64
C PRO A 23 -10.15 -6.03 -9.94
N ASP A 24 -10.89 -6.93 -10.59
CA ASP A 24 -11.23 -8.25 -10.03
C ASP A 24 -9.99 -9.11 -9.75
N MET A 25 -8.95 -9.01 -10.60
CA MET A 25 -7.70 -9.74 -10.43
C MET A 25 -6.93 -9.22 -9.20
N ILE A 26 -6.94 -7.90 -8.98
CA ILE A 26 -6.29 -7.27 -7.84
C ILE A 26 -6.99 -7.68 -6.55
N ASP A 27 -8.33 -7.65 -6.53
CA ASP A 27 -9.11 -8.06 -5.37
C ASP A 27 -8.90 -9.54 -5.04
N ALA A 28 -8.91 -10.43 -6.04
CA ALA A 28 -8.61 -11.84 -5.86
C ALA A 28 -7.21 -12.07 -5.28
N TYR A 29 -6.21 -11.31 -5.76
CA TYR A 29 -4.85 -11.37 -5.24
C TYR A 29 -4.77 -10.90 -3.79
N ILE A 30 -5.39 -9.78 -3.44
CA ILE A 30 -5.44 -9.26 -2.07
C ILE A 30 -6.10 -10.29 -1.13
N ILE A 31 -7.22 -10.89 -1.53
CA ILE A 31 -7.91 -11.93 -0.74
C ILE A 31 -7.00 -13.13 -0.51
N LYS A 32 -6.31 -13.61 -1.54
CA LYS A 32 -5.36 -14.72 -1.45
C LYS A 32 -4.21 -14.42 -0.48
N GLU A 33 -3.60 -13.25 -0.57
CA GLU A 33 -2.49 -12.86 0.30
C GLU A 33 -2.94 -12.63 1.76
N ARG A 34 -4.17 -12.14 1.97
CA ARG A 34 -4.78 -12.04 3.32
C ARG A 34 -5.08 -13.42 3.91
N ALA A 35 -5.62 -14.35 3.13
CA ALA A 35 -5.86 -15.72 3.57
C ALA A 35 -4.55 -16.41 3.98
N GLY A 36 -3.45 -16.10 3.27
CA GLY A 36 -2.10 -16.54 3.62
C GLY A 36 -1.45 -15.82 4.79
N ARG A 37 -2.15 -14.89 5.47
CA ARG A 37 -1.62 -14.03 6.55
C ARG A 37 -0.38 -13.21 6.17
N ARG A 38 -0.18 -12.96 4.87
CA ARG A 38 0.93 -12.14 4.36
C ARG A 38 0.55 -10.67 4.36
N TYR A 39 -0.72 -10.35 4.13
CA TYR A 39 -1.27 -9.00 4.19
C TYR A 39 -2.09 -8.79 5.45
N THR A 40 -1.93 -7.61 6.05
CA THR A 40 -2.73 -7.13 7.19
C THR A 40 -3.52 -5.90 6.75
N GLY A 41 -4.78 -5.81 7.15
CA GLY A 41 -5.68 -4.72 6.76
C GLY A 41 -7.07 -5.21 6.36
N PRO A 42 -7.94 -4.33 5.82
CA PRO A 42 -7.64 -3.01 5.27
C PRO A 42 -7.39 -1.89 6.31
N PHE A 43 -6.57 -0.90 5.94
CA PHE A 43 -6.31 0.29 6.75
C PHE A 43 -6.71 1.55 5.98
N SER A 44 -7.29 2.53 6.69
CA SER A 44 -7.34 3.89 6.17
C SER A 44 -5.96 4.53 6.26
N ARG A 45 -5.70 5.53 5.40
CA ARG A 45 -4.44 6.30 5.41
C ARG A 45 -4.12 6.81 6.83
N SER A 46 -5.06 7.51 7.46
CA SER A 46 -4.89 8.08 8.80
C SER A 46 -4.57 7.04 9.88
N ARG A 47 -5.23 5.87 9.85
CA ARG A 47 -4.99 4.79 10.80
C ARG A 47 -3.59 4.20 10.61
N LEU A 48 -3.15 4.03 9.37
CA LEU A 48 -1.82 3.50 9.09
C LEU A 48 -0.73 4.51 9.49
N GLU A 49 -0.92 5.80 9.19
CA GLU A 49 -0.01 6.88 9.60
C GLU A 49 0.15 6.93 11.12
N GLN A 50 -0.93 6.75 11.88
CA GLN A 50 -0.86 6.68 13.34
C GLN A 50 -0.12 5.42 13.85
N LEU A 51 -0.17 4.33 13.09
CA LEU A 51 0.41 3.06 13.49
C LEU A 51 1.93 2.99 13.21
N ILE A 52 2.38 3.50 12.06
CA ILE A 52 3.77 3.34 11.61
C ILE A 52 4.50 4.66 11.39
N GLY A 53 3.83 5.80 11.57
CA GLY A 53 4.33 7.12 11.19
C GLY A 53 4.16 7.40 9.69
N PRO A 54 4.82 8.45 9.18
CA PRO A 54 4.75 8.81 7.77
C PRO A 54 5.32 7.70 6.87
N PHE A 55 4.62 7.40 5.78
CA PHE A 55 5.01 6.30 4.88
C PHE A 55 4.90 6.67 3.40
N ARG A 56 5.56 5.91 2.53
CA ARG A 56 5.42 6.06 1.07
C ARG A 56 5.00 4.74 0.45
N THR A 57 4.04 4.78 -0.47
CA THR A 57 3.63 3.61 -1.25
C THR A 57 4.15 3.69 -2.67
N SER A 58 4.38 2.53 -3.27
CA SER A 58 4.59 2.42 -4.71
C SER A 58 3.22 2.30 -5.41
N PRO A 59 3.04 2.90 -6.59
CA PRO A 59 1.84 2.71 -7.38
C PRO A 59 1.74 1.25 -7.85
N LEU A 60 0.52 0.73 -7.87
CA LEU A 60 0.18 -0.57 -8.49
C LEU A 60 0.08 -0.46 -10.01
#